data_AF-A0A3D2XCT5-F1
#
_entry.id   AF-A0A3D2XCT5-F1
#
_cell.length_a   1.000
_cell.length_b   1.000
_cell.length_c   1.000
_cell.angle_alpha   90.00
_cell.angle_beta   90.00
_cell.angle_gamma   90.00
#
_symmetry.space_group_name_H-M   'P 1'
#
loop_
_entity.id
_entity.type
_entity.pdbx_description
1 polymer ?
#
loop_
_entity_poly.entity_id
_entity_poly.type
_entity_poly.pdbx_seq_one_letter_code
_entity_poly.pdbx_strand_id
1 'polypeptide(L)'
;MKKLMLALLLLPALQSLAQKKPLDHTVYDGWEALGERVISNDGKYVAYAVNPQEGDGNLYIQSVSGDYKVVIPRGYSVSITEDNLYAICRIRPLFKDTRDARIKKRRPDEMPKDSLAIVALGKTEIVKVPRIKSYKIPDETGTWLAYLLDKPLPETNRPRTPDSLTRINTMLSMAD
;
A
#
# COMPACT_ATOMS: atom_id res chain seq x y z
N MET A 1 18.48 13.32 54.74
CA MET A 1 17.58 12.14 54.87
C MET A 1 16.14 12.42 54.41
N LYS A 2 15.48 13.53 54.82
CA LYS A 2 14.10 13.86 54.36
C LYS A 2 13.93 13.99 52.84
N LYS A 3 14.87 14.61 52.13
CA LYS A 3 14.85 14.71 50.65
C LYS A 3 15.04 13.35 49.94
N LEU A 4 15.75 12.41 50.59
CA LEU A 4 15.96 11.05 50.08
C LEU A 4 14.70 10.19 50.27
N MET A 5 13.98 10.37 51.39
CA MET A 5 12.68 9.73 51.60
C MET A 5 11.60 10.24 50.65
N LEU A 6 11.60 11.54 50.32
CA LEU A 6 10.67 12.11 49.35
C LEU A 6 10.90 11.54 47.93
N ALA A 7 12.16 11.35 47.54
CA ALA A 7 12.51 10.71 46.28
C ALA A 7 12.09 9.21 46.26
N LEU A 8 12.27 8.50 47.38
CA LEU A 8 11.87 7.09 47.50
C LEU A 8 10.35 6.89 47.45
N LEU A 9 9.57 7.87 47.90
CA LEU A 9 8.10 7.84 47.86
C LEU A 9 7.52 8.11 46.45
N LEU A 10 8.29 8.73 45.54
CA LEU A 10 7.86 9.00 44.17
C LEU A 10 8.13 7.83 43.19
N LEU A 11 9.01 6.88 43.53
CA LEU A 11 9.31 5.72 42.68
C LEU A 11 8.08 4.83 42.32
N PRO A 12 7.11 4.55 43.21
CA PRO A 12 5.97 3.71 42.85
C PRO A 12 4.99 4.37 41.87
N ALA A 13 5.01 5.70 41.69
CA ALA A 13 4.12 6.40 40.77
C ALA A 13 4.47 6.15 39.28
N LEU A 14 5.68 5.68 38.98
CA LEU A 14 6.12 5.36 37.61
C LEU A 14 5.62 3.99 37.12
N GLN A 15 5.11 3.14 38.00
CA GLN A 15 4.70 1.77 37.68
C GLN A 15 3.23 1.67 37.20
N SER A 16 2.44 2.76 37.25
CA SER A 16 1.00 2.74 36.93
C SER A 16 0.65 2.93 35.46
N LEU A 17 1.61 3.19 34.57
CA LEU A 17 1.38 3.39 33.14
C LEU A 17 1.52 2.10 32.30
N ALA A 18 1.66 0.94 32.93
CA ALA A 18 1.89 -0.35 32.25
C ALA A 18 0.63 -1.23 32.15
N GLN A 19 -0.58 -0.68 32.33
CA GLN A 19 -1.80 -1.47 32.20
C GLN A 19 -2.07 -1.76 30.72
N LYS A 20 -2.02 -3.05 30.35
CA LYS A 20 -2.44 -3.52 29.02
C LYS A 20 -3.84 -2.99 28.74
N LYS A 21 -4.09 -2.55 27.49
CA LYS A 21 -5.41 -2.04 27.10
C LYS A 21 -6.49 -3.07 27.49
N PRO A 22 -7.51 -2.69 28.27
CA PRO A 22 -8.60 -3.59 28.64
C PRO A 22 -9.24 -4.21 27.40
N LEU A 23 -9.68 -5.47 27.52
CA LEU A 23 -10.34 -6.18 26.43
C LEU A 23 -11.81 -5.72 26.36
N ASP A 24 -12.06 -4.62 25.65
CA ASP A 24 -13.38 -4.08 25.38
C ASP A 24 -13.72 -4.13 23.86
N HIS A 25 -14.91 -3.70 23.47
CA HIS A 25 -15.31 -3.70 22.06
C HIS A 25 -14.48 -2.75 21.19
N THR A 26 -13.76 -1.79 21.79
CA THR A 26 -12.90 -0.85 21.05
C THR A 26 -11.60 -1.48 20.59
N VAL A 27 -11.25 -2.68 21.08
CA VAL A 27 -10.03 -3.38 20.66
C VAL A 27 -10.23 -4.35 19.50
N TYR A 28 -11.48 -4.69 19.15
CA TYR A 28 -11.78 -5.70 18.14
C TYR A 28 -11.31 -5.29 16.74
N ASP A 29 -11.50 -4.03 16.37
CA ASP A 29 -11.10 -3.52 15.05
C ASP A 29 -9.60 -3.64 14.79
N GLY A 30 -8.79 -3.58 15.86
CA GLY A 30 -7.34 -3.70 15.81
C GLY A 30 -6.82 -5.12 15.92
N TRP A 31 -7.68 -6.14 15.99
CA TRP A 31 -7.23 -7.53 16.01
C TRP A 31 -6.64 -7.91 14.67
N GLU A 32 -5.36 -8.29 14.70
CA GLU A 32 -4.61 -8.67 13.52
C GLU A 32 -4.80 -10.15 13.21
N ALA A 33 -5.18 -10.44 11.96
CA ALA A 33 -5.24 -11.78 11.42
C ALA A 33 -4.17 -11.97 10.35
N LEU A 34 -3.59 -13.16 10.31
CA LEU A 34 -2.74 -13.58 9.21
C LEU A 34 -3.59 -13.90 7.97
N GLY A 35 -3.37 -13.15 6.91
CA GLY A 35 -4.04 -13.31 5.61
C GLY A 35 -3.32 -14.30 4.71
N GLU A 36 -3.10 -13.91 3.46
CA GLU A 36 -2.37 -14.71 2.47
C GLU A 36 -0.94 -15.00 2.90
N ARG A 37 -0.42 -16.15 2.47
CA ARG A 37 0.92 -16.65 2.77
C ARG A 37 1.47 -17.31 1.51
N VAL A 38 2.70 -16.98 1.16
CA VAL A 38 3.43 -17.55 0.02
C VAL A 38 4.86 -17.83 0.46
N ILE A 39 5.42 -18.93 -0.02
CA ILE A 39 6.81 -19.33 0.22
C ILE A 39 7.48 -19.40 -1.16
N SER A 40 8.73 -18.96 -1.26
CA SER A 40 9.51 -19.12 -2.50
C SER A 40 9.77 -20.60 -2.79
N ASN A 41 9.98 -20.95 -4.05
CA ASN A 41 10.20 -22.34 -4.47
C ASN A 41 11.50 -22.92 -3.87
N ASP A 42 12.49 -22.07 -3.62
CA ASP A 42 13.73 -22.44 -2.92
C ASP A 42 13.61 -22.44 -1.39
N GLY A 43 12.44 -22.07 -0.84
CA GLY A 43 12.15 -22.03 0.59
C GLY A 43 12.89 -20.93 1.36
N LYS A 44 13.64 -20.05 0.71
CA LYS A 44 14.44 -19.03 1.41
C LYS A 44 13.64 -17.80 1.81
N TYR A 45 12.54 -17.51 1.13
CA TYR A 45 11.72 -16.34 1.38
C TYR A 45 10.29 -16.74 1.71
N VAL A 46 9.69 -15.98 2.63
CA VAL A 46 8.29 -16.11 3.02
C VAL A 46 7.65 -14.73 2.94
N ALA A 47 6.50 -14.68 2.28
CA ALA A 47 5.63 -13.52 2.26
C ALA A 47 4.34 -13.82 3.00
N TYR A 48 3.90 -12.93 3.88
CA TYR A 48 2.64 -13.08 4.61
C TYR A 48 2.00 -11.74 4.90
N ALA A 49 0.68 -11.67 4.77
CA ALA A 49 -0.08 -10.47 5.11
C ALA A 49 -0.58 -10.54 6.56
N VAL A 50 -0.49 -9.43 7.28
CA VAL A 50 -1.09 -9.21 8.60
C VAL A 50 -2.07 -8.06 8.46
N ASN A 51 -3.36 -8.35 8.60
CA ASN A 51 -4.41 -7.37 8.38
C ASN A 51 -5.25 -7.23 9.65
N PRO A 52 -5.51 -5.99 10.11
CA PRO A 52 -6.52 -5.75 11.13
C PRO A 52 -7.92 -6.04 10.55
N GLN A 53 -8.89 -6.21 11.44
CA GLN A 53 -10.29 -6.36 11.03
C GLN A 53 -10.82 -5.08 10.34
N GLU A 54 -10.45 -3.90 10.83
CA GLU A 54 -10.71 -2.62 10.17
C GLU A 54 -9.40 -1.82 10.01
N GLY A 55 -9.15 -1.31 8.80
CA GLY A 55 -8.03 -0.41 8.52
C GLY A 55 -7.04 -0.96 7.49
N ASP A 56 -5.81 -0.48 7.60
CA ASP A 56 -4.73 -0.78 6.67
C ASP A 56 -3.83 -1.88 7.24
N GLY A 57 -3.73 -3.01 6.53
CA GLY A 57 -2.80 -4.09 6.87
C GLY A 57 -1.40 -3.91 6.30
N ASN A 58 -0.52 -4.87 6.59
CA ASN A 58 0.86 -4.89 6.11
C ASN A 58 1.19 -6.24 5.48
N LEU A 59 1.89 -6.21 4.35
CA LEU A 59 2.51 -7.40 3.77
C LEU A 59 3.98 -7.44 4.18
N TYR A 60 4.37 -8.53 4.81
CA TYR A 60 5.75 -8.81 5.17
C TYR A 60 6.36 -9.75 4.13
N ILE A 61 7.55 -9.43 3.67
CA ILE A 61 8.38 -10.28 2.81
C ILE A 61 9.71 -10.43 3.53
N GLN A 62 10.05 -11.64 3.96
CA GLN A 62 11.25 -11.88 4.77
C GLN A 62 11.99 -13.14 4.35
N SER A 63 13.30 -13.17 4.58
CA SER A 63 14.08 -14.40 4.51
C SER A 63 13.78 -15.30 5.70
N VAL A 64 13.81 -16.61 5.52
CA VAL A 64 13.65 -17.60 6.60
C VAL A 64 14.78 -17.52 7.62
N SER A 65 15.99 -17.13 7.21
CA SER A 65 17.15 -16.91 8.11
C SER A 65 17.02 -15.66 8.98
N GLY A 66 16.15 -14.71 8.60
CA GLY A 66 15.93 -13.45 9.31
C GLY A 66 16.82 -12.27 8.87
N ASP A 67 17.74 -12.47 7.93
CA ASP A 67 18.69 -11.43 7.47
C ASP A 67 18.06 -10.34 6.61
N TYR A 68 16.91 -10.65 6.00
CA TYR A 68 16.18 -9.77 5.10
C TYR A 68 14.72 -9.66 5.52
N LYS A 69 14.21 -8.43 5.60
CA LYS A 69 12.79 -8.15 5.87
C LYS A 69 12.38 -6.84 5.21
N VAL A 70 11.33 -6.90 4.41
CA VAL A 70 10.68 -5.74 3.79
C VAL A 70 9.21 -5.75 4.18
N VAL A 71 8.69 -4.57 4.48
CA VAL A 71 7.29 -4.36 4.82
C VAL A 71 6.67 -3.48 3.74
N ILE A 72 5.61 -3.98 3.11
CA ILE A 72 4.82 -3.24 2.13
C ILE A 72 3.49 -2.85 2.79
N PRO A 73 3.29 -1.57 3.12
CA PRO A 73 2.03 -1.10 3.68
C PRO A 73 0.88 -1.33 2.70
N ARG A 74 -0.23 -1.87 3.20
CA ARG A 74 -1.43 -2.22 2.42
C ARG A 74 -1.18 -3.22 1.28
N GLY A 75 -0.06 -3.94 1.36
CA GLY A 75 0.30 -4.98 0.40
C GLY A 75 -0.67 -6.15 0.49
N TYR A 76 -1.03 -6.70 -0.67
CA TYR A 76 -1.90 -7.88 -0.79
C TYR A 76 -1.75 -8.53 -2.16
N SER A 77 -2.35 -9.70 -2.36
CA SER A 77 -2.19 -10.51 -3.55
C SER A 77 -0.70 -10.65 -3.88
N VAL A 78 0.11 -11.14 -2.93
CA VAL A 78 1.53 -11.38 -3.17
C VAL A 78 1.72 -12.63 -4.04
N SER A 79 2.69 -12.58 -4.95
CA SER A 79 3.16 -13.71 -5.74
C SER A 79 4.67 -13.61 -5.89
N ILE A 80 5.36 -14.73 -5.69
CA ILE A 80 6.80 -14.82 -5.91
C ILE A 80 7.02 -15.40 -7.31
N THR A 81 8.00 -14.88 -8.04
CA THR A 81 8.36 -15.39 -9.36
C THR A 81 9.01 -16.76 -9.27
N GLU A 82 8.87 -17.56 -10.33
CA GLU A 82 9.41 -18.93 -10.41
C GLU A 82 10.95 -18.98 -10.22
N ASP A 83 11.66 -17.91 -10.62
CA ASP A 83 13.11 -17.77 -10.43
C ASP A 83 13.52 -17.36 -9.00
N ASN A 84 12.56 -17.12 -8.09
CA ASN A 84 12.77 -16.67 -6.72
C ASN A 84 13.51 -15.33 -6.58
N LEU A 85 13.52 -14.51 -7.64
CA LEU A 85 14.22 -13.22 -7.64
C LEU A 85 13.30 -12.03 -7.30
N TYR A 86 12.00 -12.15 -7.56
CA TYR A 86 11.06 -11.05 -7.36
C TYR A 86 9.81 -11.47 -6.60
N ALA A 87 9.33 -10.58 -5.75
CA ALA A 87 8.00 -10.64 -5.15
C ALA A 87 7.15 -9.50 -5.70
N ILE A 88 6.03 -9.84 -6.34
CA ILE A 88 5.08 -8.90 -6.90
C ILE A 88 3.87 -8.87 -5.99
N CYS A 89 3.39 -7.69 -5.64
CA CYS A 89 2.15 -7.53 -4.88
C CYS A 89 1.38 -6.29 -5.30
N ARG A 90 0.10 -6.26 -4.94
CA ARG A 90 -0.75 -5.08 -5.09
C ARG A 90 -0.73 -4.29 -3.80
N ILE A 91 -0.90 -2.98 -3.90
CA ILE A 91 -1.03 -2.07 -2.77
C ILE A 91 -2.42 -1.48 -2.84
N ARG A 92 -3.23 -1.72 -1.80
CA ARG A 92 -4.55 -1.08 -1.69
C ARG A 92 -4.39 0.43 -1.48
N PRO A 93 -5.32 1.24 -1.99
CA PRO A 93 -5.46 2.62 -1.54
C PRO A 93 -5.75 2.65 -0.04
N LEU A 94 -5.52 3.80 0.58
CA LEU A 94 -5.80 4.00 2.00
C LEU A 94 -7.25 3.64 2.31
N PHE A 95 -7.47 2.90 3.40
CA PHE A 95 -8.81 2.51 3.85
C PHE A 95 -9.72 3.73 4.01
N LYS A 96 -9.18 4.80 4.61
CA LYS A 96 -9.88 6.08 4.78
C LYS A 96 -10.36 6.68 3.46
N ASP A 97 -9.48 6.76 2.46
CA ASP A 97 -9.83 7.37 1.16
C ASP A 97 -10.89 6.55 0.42
N THR A 98 -10.80 5.22 0.51
CA THR A 98 -11.78 4.31 -0.10
C THR A 98 -13.14 4.43 0.59
N ARG A 99 -13.15 4.51 1.92
CA ARG A 99 -14.36 4.72 2.72
C ARG A 99 -15.00 6.08 2.42
N ASP A 100 -14.21 7.15 2.40
CA ASP A 100 -14.68 8.51 2.07
C ASP A 100 -15.23 8.57 0.64
N ALA A 101 -14.57 7.93 -0.33
CA ALA A 101 -15.07 7.85 -1.70
C ALA A 101 -16.41 7.11 -1.79
N ARG A 102 -16.57 6.03 -1.02
CA ARG A 102 -17.82 5.26 -0.96
C ARG A 102 -18.95 6.03 -0.28
N ILE A 103 -18.67 6.73 0.83
CA ILE A 103 -19.63 7.61 1.51
C ILE A 103 -20.09 8.72 0.56
N LYS A 104 -19.17 9.29 -0.22
CA LYS A 104 -19.46 10.33 -1.22
C LYS A 104 -20.08 9.79 -2.51
N LYS A 105 -20.39 8.49 -2.59
CA LYS A 105 -20.96 7.82 -3.78
C LYS A 105 -20.21 8.16 -5.07
N ARG A 106 -18.87 8.20 -4.99
CA ARG A 106 -18.00 8.47 -6.13
C ARG A 106 -18.26 7.44 -7.23
N ARG A 107 -18.19 7.88 -8.48
CA ARG A 107 -18.30 6.98 -9.63
C ARG A 107 -17.11 6.02 -9.67
N PRO A 108 -17.22 4.84 -10.31
CA PRO A 108 -16.13 3.85 -10.36
C PRO A 108 -14.80 4.36 -10.97
N ASP A 109 -14.85 5.39 -11.81
CA ASP A 109 -13.70 6.09 -12.39
C ASP A 109 -12.98 7.01 -11.38
N GLU A 110 -13.72 7.56 -10.42
CA GLU A 110 -13.21 8.46 -9.37
C GLU A 110 -12.76 7.71 -8.11
N MET A 111 -13.01 6.40 -8.02
CA MET A 111 -12.56 5.60 -6.88
C MET A 111 -11.02 5.52 -6.85
N PRO A 112 -10.41 5.57 -5.64
CA PRO A 112 -9.00 5.29 -5.47
C PRO A 112 -8.62 3.95 -6.10
N LYS A 113 -7.51 3.93 -6.83
CA LYS A 113 -7.04 2.76 -7.59
C LYS A 113 -5.85 2.12 -6.91
N ASP A 114 -5.70 0.83 -7.14
CA ASP A 114 -4.57 0.08 -6.62
C ASP A 114 -3.27 0.47 -7.32
N SER A 115 -2.17 0.18 -6.63
CA SER A 115 -0.83 0.25 -7.20
C SER A 115 -0.17 -1.13 -7.19
N LEU A 116 0.81 -1.34 -8.03
CA LEU A 116 1.65 -2.52 -8.07
C LEU A 116 2.97 -2.21 -7.37
N ALA A 117 3.50 -3.17 -6.62
CA ALA A 117 4.86 -3.16 -6.14
C ALA A 117 5.60 -4.40 -6.63
N ILE A 118 6.81 -4.17 -7.12
CA ILE A 118 7.75 -5.21 -7.55
C ILE A 118 8.95 -5.07 -6.62
N VAL A 119 9.22 -6.11 -5.85
CA VAL A 119 10.27 -6.15 -4.85
C VAL A 119 11.34 -7.14 -5.31
N ALA A 120 12.58 -6.68 -5.47
CA ALA A 120 13.69 -7.59 -5.70
C ALA A 120 14.06 -8.30 -4.39
N LEU A 121 13.93 -9.63 -4.34
CA LEU A 121 14.21 -10.43 -3.16
C LEU A 121 15.70 -10.39 -2.81
N GLY A 122 16.01 -10.10 -1.54
CA GLY A 122 17.38 -9.91 -1.06
C GLY A 122 17.97 -8.51 -1.32
N LYS A 123 17.23 -7.61 -1.97
CA LYS A 123 17.61 -6.20 -2.19
C LYS A 123 16.56 -5.26 -1.60
N THR A 124 16.93 -4.02 -1.33
CA THR A 124 15.99 -2.98 -0.83
C THR A 124 15.26 -2.25 -1.96
N GLU A 125 15.46 -2.68 -3.21
CA GLU A 125 14.87 -2.04 -4.39
C GLU A 125 13.41 -2.43 -4.54
N ILE A 126 12.53 -1.41 -4.53
CA ILE A 126 11.08 -1.57 -4.69
C ILE A 126 10.64 -0.63 -5.80
N VAL A 127 10.15 -1.21 -6.90
CA VAL A 127 9.54 -0.47 -8.01
C VAL A 127 8.04 -0.42 -7.78
N LYS A 128 7.45 0.78 -7.85
CA LYS A 128 6.00 0.98 -7.67
C LYS A 128 5.39 1.53 -8.95
N VAL A 129 4.31 0.91 -9.41
CA VAL A 129 3.54 1.37 -10.57
C VAL A 129 2.14 1.77 -10.10
N PRO A 130 1.74 3.05 -10.23
CA PRO A 130 0.43 3.49 -9.78
C PRO A 130 -0.67 3.05 -10.75
N ARG A 131 -1.91 2.98 -10.25
CA ARG A 131 -3.14 2.86 -11.06
C ARG A 131 -3.18 1.61 -11.94
N ILE A 132 -3.04 0.45 -11.30
CA ILE A 132 -3.20 -0.85 -11.96
C ILE A 132 -4.62 -1.40 -11.77
N LYS A 133 -5.09 -2.14 -12.78
CA LYS A 133 -6.36 -2.89 -12.74
C LYS A 133 -6.11 -4.35 -12.37
N SER A 134 -5.10 -4.97 -12.98
CA SER A 134 -4.71 -6.36 -12.76
C SER A 134 -3.26 -6.59 -13.17
N TYR A 135 -2.66 -7.67 -12.65
CA TYR A 135 -1.36 -8.15 -13.08
C TYR A 135 -1.38 -9.69 -13.19
N LYS A 136 -0.47 -10.24 -13.98
CA LYS A 136 -0.24 -11.68 -14.14
C LYS A 136 1.24 -11.96 -14.32
N ILE A 137 1.72 -12.95 -13.58
CA ILE A 137 3.04 -13.55 -13.75
C ILE A 137 2.92 -14.85 -14.56
N PRO A 138 3.96 -15.26 -15.31
CA PRO A 138 4.00 -16.55 -15.97
C PRO A 138 4.15 -17.69 -14.95
N ASP A 139 3.55 -18.83 -15.24
CA ASP A 139 3.59 -19.99 -14.32
C ASP A 139 4.92 -20.74 -14.40
N GLU A 140 5.59 -20.76 -15.56
CA GLU A 140 6.81 -21.56 -15.80
C GLU A 140 8.11 -20.74 -15.83
N THR A 141 8.02 -19.41 -15.95
CA THR A 141 9.20 -18.53 -16.12
C THR A 141 9.10 -17.28 -15.26
N GLY A 142 10.22 -16.83 -14.66
CA GLY A 142 10.28 -15.60 -13.87
C GLY A 142 10.63 -14.31 -14.64
N THR A 143 10.81 -14.38 -15.96
CA THR A 143 11.52 -13.32 -16.72
C THR A 143 10.70 -12.06 -17.01
N TRP A 144 9.36 -12.16 -17.06
CA TRP A 144 8.50 -11.04 -17.45
C TRP A 144 7.22 -10.99 -16.61
N LEU A 145 6.59 -9.82 -16.60
CA LEU A 145 5.35 -9.55 -15.89
C LEU A 145 4.41 -8.75 -16.80
N ALA A 146 3.15 -9.15 -16.89
CA ALA A 146 2.12 -8.36 -17.55
C ALA A 146 1.24 -7.65 -16.51
N TYR A 147 1.01 -6.36 -16.71
CA TYR A 147 0.05 -5.59 -15.92
C TYR A 147 -0.83 -4.72 -16.82
N LEU A 148 -2.08 -4.57 -16.42
CA LEU A 148 -3.07 -3.73 -17.09
C LEU A 148 -3.25 -2.45 -16.28
N LEU A 149 -3.00 -1.31 -16.91
CA LEU A 149 -3.25 0.01 -16.32
C LEU A 149 -4.72 0.39 -16.41
N ASP A 150 -5.19 1.12 -15.41
CA ASP A 150 -6.51 1.75 -15.48
C ASP A 150 -6.45 3.01 -16.36
N LYS A 151 -7.62 3.50 -16.80
CA LYS A 151 -7.68 4.68 -17.67
C LYS A 151 -6.92 5.87 -17.06
N PRO A 152 -6.11 6.59 -17.85
CA PRO A 152 -5.40 7.77 -17.36
C PRO A 152 -6.43 8.82 -16.92
N LEU A 153 -6.06 9.60 -15.90
CA LEU A 153 -6.87 10.77 -15.54
C LEU A 153 -6.89 11.73 -16.74
N PRO A 154 -8.01 12.43 -16.98
CA PRO A 154 -8.04 13.51 -17.95
C PRO A 154 -6.96 14.54 -17.57
N GLU A 155 -6.05 14.82 -18.50
CA GLU A 155 -4.98 15.79 -18.28
C GLU A 155 -5.58 17.19 -18.13
N THR A 156 -5.58 17.71 -16.90
CA THR A 156 -6.06 19.07 -16.58
C THR A 156 -5.30 20.17 -17.33
N ASN A 157 -4.08 19.90 -17.83
CA ASN A 157 -3.17 20.90 -18.40
C ASN A 157 -2.78 20.66 -19.87
N ARG A 158 -3.63 20.04 -20.69
CA ARG A 158 -3.41 20.14 -22.15
C ARG A 158 -3.87 21.53 -22.62
N PRO A 159 -3.00 22.31 -23.31
CA PRO A 159 -3.45 23.48 -24.04
C PRO A 159 -4.60 23.04 -24.96
N ARG A 160 -5.80 23.59 -24.76
CA ARG A 160 -6.93 23.29 -25.64
C ARG A 160 -6.56 23.81 -27.03
N THR A 161 -6.42 22.91 -28.00
CA THR A 161 -6.37 23.31 -29.40
C THR A 161 -7.65 24.09 -29.70
N PRO A 162 -7.58 25.38 -30.09
CA PRO A 162 -8.78 26.15 -30.36
C PRO A 162 -9.55 25.49 -31.51
N ASP A 163 -10.87 25.41 -31.36
CA ASP A 163 -11.76 24.90 -32.41
C ASP A 163 -11.64 25.77 -33.69
N SER A 164 -12.01 25.21 -34.84
CA SER A 164 -11.88 25.84 -36.15
C SER A 164 -12.62 27.17 -36.21
N LEU A 165 -13.80 27.27 -35.59
CA LEU A 165 -14.54 28.54 -35.47
C LEU A 165 -13.81 29.57 -34.62
N THR A 166 -13.20 29.13 -33.50
CA THR A 166 -12.40 30.01 -32.64
C THR A 166 -11.16 30.54 -33.37
N ARG A 167 -10.52 29.71 -34.22
CA ARG A 167 -9.41 30.12 -35.09
C ARG A 167 -9.83 31.14 -36.15
N ILE A 168 -10.98 30.94 -36.79
CA ILE A 168 -11.49 31.87 -37.80
C ILE A 168 -11.79 33.23 -37.17
N ASN A 169 -12.47 33.24 -36.02
CA ASN A 169 -12.80 34.49 -35.32
C ASN A 169 -11.56 35.24 -34.81
N THR A 170 -10.53 34.52 -34.35
CA THR A 170 -9.26 35.15 -33.94
C THR A 170 -8.50 35.73 -35.13
N MET A 171 -8.50 35.05 -36.28
CA MET A 171 -7.91 35.57 -37.51
C MET A 171 -8.64 36.82 -38.02
N LEU A 172 -9.97 36.84 -37.97
CA LEU A 172 -10.74 38.05 -38.31
C LEU A 172 -10.41 39.21 -37.36
N SER A 173 -10.34 38.97 -36.05
CA SER A 173 -10.02 40.02 -35.07
C SER A 173 -8.58 40.56 -35.15
N MET A 174 -7.68 39.87 -35.85
CA MET A 174 -6.30 40.31 -36.07
C MET A 174 -6.12 41.09 -37.38
N ALA A 175 -7.13 41.10 -38.26
CA ALA A 175 -7.08 41.73 -39.57
C ALA A 175 -7.69 43.15 -39.60
N ASP A 176 -8.42 43.53 -38.55
CA ASP A 176 -8.87 44.92 -38.28
C ASP A 176 -7.85 45.67 -37.40
#